data_AF-V4HX74-F1
#
_entry.id   AF-V4HX74-F1
#
_cell.length_a   1.000
_cell.length_b   1.000
_cell.length_c   1.000
_cell.angle_alpha   90.00
_cell.angle_beta   90.00
_cell.angle_gamma   90.00
#
_symmetry.space_group_name_H-M   'P 1'
#
loop_
_entity.id
_entity.type
_entity.pdbx_description
1 polymer ?
#
loop_
_entity_poly.entity_id
_entity_poly.type
_entity_poly.pdbx_seq_one_letter_code
_entity_poly.pdbx_strand_id
1 'polypeptide(L)'
;MKYIVILFIVLLSGCTSGPKYLYNDPDLSADQRVLLTNQCDAECENKIKSALELDNKYVAAESRLLEVNGIKGGYNRNISVGKMFNSTLDGSLEIYTVQGLHELLAHHALRTSHSFPERFKVNLLAGHTYHIGGFVVKQGEENTLYRWFPVVYDLTDNKVVYAGDSAFQVHMNLLCRSGHPQYGPFCKCMVGEINSKMSFKEKEDYILGLKAGENQINEKLLKRLTAGIAQCLPK
;
A
#
# COMPACT_ATOMS: atom_id res chain seq x y z
N MET A 1 -40.78 16.37 29.06
CA MET A 1 -39.43 16.33 28.45
C MET A 1 -38.89 14.89 28.28
N LYS A 2 -39.70 13.91 27.84
CA LYS A 2 -39.23 12.54 27.55
C LYS A 2 -39.29 12.18 26.05
N TYR A 3 -40.11 12.88 25.26
CA TYR A 3 -40.27 12.62 23.82
C TYR A 3 -39.28 13.36 22.91
N ILE A 4 -38.57 14.37 23.41
CA ILE A 4 -37.56 15.12 22.63
C ILE A 4 -36.25 14.32 22.48
N VAL A 5 -35.94 13.45 23.45
CA VAL A 5 -34.70 12.64 23.43
C VAL A 5 -34.77 11.50 22.39
N ILE A 6 -35.96 10.96 22.13
CA ILE A 6 -36.14 9.88 21.14
C ILE A 6 -36.02 10.42 19.70
N LEU A 7 -36.43 11.67 19.46
CA LEU A 7 -36.29 12.29 18.13
C LEU A 7 -34.82 12.53 17.73
N PHE A 8 -33.94 12.79 18.71
CA PHE A 8 -32.49 12.96 18.46
C PHE A 8 -31.77 11.62 18.22
N ILE A 9 -32.27 10.50 18.75
CA ILE A 9 -31.66 9.18 18.53
C ILE A 9 -32.00 8.66 17.11
N VAL A 10 -33.18 8.98 16.56
CA VAL A 10 -33.58 8.59 15.19
C VAL A 10 -32.94 9.50 14.12
N LEU A 11 -32.54 10.73 14.46
CA LEU A 11 -31.78 11.61 13.57
C LEU A 11 -30.27 11.29 13.53
N LEU A 12 -29.79 10.42 14.45
CA LEU A 12 -28.39 9.94 14.46
C LEU A 12 -28.22 8.57 13.76
N SER A 13 -29.31 7.92 13.36
CA SER A 13 -29.23 6.72 12.52
C SER A 13 -29.11 7.10 11.04
N GLY A 14 -27.90 7.04 10.51
CA GLY A 14 -27.73 6.55 9.14
C GLY A 14 -27.23 7.53 8.08
N CYS A 15 -26.24 8.37 8.36
CA CYS A 15 -25.22 8.61 7.32
C CYS A 15 -24.21 7.45 7.34
N THR A 16 -24.69 6.21 7.26
CA THR A 16 -23.85 5.08 6.89
C THR A 16 -23.64 5.22 5.39
N SER A 17 -22.50 5.77 5.02
CA SER A 17 -21.95 5.74 3.67
C SER A 17 -21.96 4.31 3.16
N GLY A 18 -23.00 3.99 2.41
CA GLY A 18 -23.21 2.66 1.87
C GLY A 18 -22.09 2.23 0.92
N PRO A 19 -21.98 0.93 0.64
CA PRO A 19 -20.96 0.40 -0.25
C PRO A 19 -21.01 1.09 -1.60
N LYS A 20 -19.83 1.43 -2.13
CA LYS A 20 -19.71 2.11 -3.42
C LYS A 20 -19.51 1.08 -4.53
N TYR A 21 -20.45 1.06 -5.47
CA TYR A 21 -20.33 0.25 -6.67
C TYR A 21 -19.51 1.01 -7.72
N LEU A 22 -18.42 0.39 -8.20
CA LEU A 22 -17.61 0.94 -9.28
C LEU A 22 -18.08 0.51 -10.68
N TYR A 23 -18.89 -0.53 -10.73
CA TYR A 23 -19.59 -0.99 -11.90
C TYR A 23 -21.09 -0.98 -11.60
N ASN A 24 -21.90 -0.70 -12.60
CA ASN A 24 -23.35 -0.79 -12.50
C ASN A 24 -23.84 -1.78 -13.54
N ASP A 25 -23.57 -3.06 -13.28
CA ASP A 25 -24.07 -4.17 -14.08
C ASP A 25 -25.16 -4.87 -13.27
N PRO A 26 -26.44 -4.69 -13.62
CA PRO A 26 -27.56 -5.29 -12.90
C PRO A 26 -27.58 -6.82 -13.00
N ASP A 27 -26.88 -7.42 -13.97
CA ASP A 27 -26.84 -8.86 -14.20
C ASP A 27 -25.63 -9.53 -13.53
N LEU A 28 -24.71 -8.76 -12.94
CA LEU A 28 -23.54 -9.31 -12.27
C LEU A 28 -23.91 -9.89 -10.90
N SER A 29 -23.94 -11.22 -10.83
CA SER A 29 -24.29 -11.98 -9.63
C SER A 29 -23.25 -11.83 -8.52
N ALA A 30 -23.64 -12.06 -7.26
CA ALA A 30 -22.80 -11.81 -6.09
C ALA A 30 -21.45 -12.57 -6.12
N ASP A 31 -21.44 -13.77 -6.67
CA ASP A 31 -20.27 -14.63 -6.90
C ASP A 31 -19.32 -14.10 -7.98
N GLN A 32 -19.77 -13.18 -8.83
CA GLN A 32 -18.94 -12.52 -9.85
C GLN A 32 -18.32 -11.20 -9.35
N ARG A 33 -18.72 -10.74 -8.16
CA ARG A 33 -18.26 -9.48 -7.56
C ARG A 33 -16.98 -9.69 -6.79
N VAL A 34 -16.17 -8.65 -6.75
CA VAL A 34 -15.01 -8.53 -5.88
C VAL A 34 -15.30 -7.46 -4.85
N LEU A 35 -15.06 -7.74 -3.57
CA LEU A 35 -15.13 -6.73 -2.51
C LEU A 35 -13.72 -6.22 -2.19
N LEU A 36 -13.50 -4.91 -2.30
CA LEU A 36 -12.34 -4.22 -1.75
C LEU A 36 -12.76 -3.54 -0.45
N THR A 37 -12.06 -3.83 0.64
CA THR A 37 -12.32 -3.25 1.96
C THR A 37 -11.03 -2.82 2.65
N ASN A 38 -11.11 -1.98 3.68
CA ASN A 38 -10.00 -1.72 4.60
C ASN A 38 -10.23 -2.33 5.99
N GLN A 39 -11.29 -3.11 6.17
CA GLN A 39 -11.51 -3.89 7.38
C GLN A 39 -10.45 -4.99 7.49
N CYS A 40 -9.78 -5.05 8.62
CA CYS A 40 -8.81 -6.08 8.99
C CYS A 40 -8.67 -6.02 10.51
N ASP A 41 -8.97 -7.14 11.17
CA ASP A 41 -8.79 -7.24 12.62
C ASP A 41 -7.33 -7.58 12.97
N ALA A 42 -7.04 -7.69 14.27
CA ALA A 42 -5.69 -8.02 14.74
C ALA A 42 -5.18 -9.38 14.22
N GLU A 43 -6.06 -10.35 13.97
CA GLU A 43 -5.66 -11.64 13.41
C GLU A 43 -5.23 -11.48 11.95
N CYS A 44 -6.03 -10.79 11.15
CA CYS A 44 -5.72 -10.42 9.77
C CYS A 44 -4.38 -9.65 9.69
N GLU A 45 -4.17 -8.64 10.54
CA GLU A 45 -2.92 -7.88 10.57
C GLU A 45 -1.71 -8.76 10.89
N ASN A 46 -1.85 -9.67 11.87
CA ASN A 46 -0.77 -10.59 12.24
C ASN A 46 -0.42 -11.58 11.12
N LYS A 47 -1.43 -12.06 10.37
CA LYS A 47 -1.19 -12.90 9.19
C LYS A 47 -0.41 -12.13 8.12
N ILE A 48 -0.76 -10.87 7.86
CA ILE A 48 -0.04 -10.04 6.89
C ILE A 48 1.40 -9.79 7.36
N LYS A 49 1.61 -9.41 8.63
CA LYS A 49 2.95 -9.21 9.20
C LYS A 49 3.80 -10.47 9.09
N SER A 50 3.22 -11.62 9.40
CA SER A 50 3.92 -12.91 9.30
C SER A 50 4.31 -13.23 7.86
N ALA A 51 3.39 -13.03 6.90
CA ALA A 51 3.64 -13.27 5.49
C ALA A 51 4.71 -12.34 4.89
N LEU A 52 4.87 -11.14 5.45
CA LEU A 52 5.84 -10.13 5.02
C LEU A 52 7.10 -10.05 5.90
N GLU A 53 7.23 -10.92 6.90
CA GLU A 53 8.31 -10.93 7.89
C GLU A 53 8.48 -9.59 8.62
N LEU A 54 7.37 -8.90 8.90
CA LEU A 54 7.35 -7.61 9.60
C LEU A 54 7.37 -7.81 11.11
N ASP A 55 8.23 -7.07 11.79
CA ASP A 55 8.31 -7.08 13.26
C ASP A 55 7.33 -6.07 13.91
N ASN A 56 7.48 -5.88 15.23
CA ASN A 56 6.61 -5.01 16.01
C ASN A 56 6.78 -3.51 15.72
N LYS A 57 7.84 -3.09 15.01
CA LYS A 57 8.03 -1.69 14.62
C LYS A 57 7.11 -1.27 13.48
N TYR A 58 6.61 -2.24 12.72
CA TYR A 58 5.66 -2.02 11.64
C TYR A 58 4.26 -1.89 12.24
N VAL A 59 3.67 -0.72 12.06
CA VAL A 59 2.32 -0.43 12.55
C VAL A 59 1.38 -0.46 11.35
N ALA A 60 0.29 -1.20 11.47
CA ALA A 60 -0.77 -1.18 10.47
C ALA A 60 -1.31 0.26 10.38
N ALA A 61 -1.43 0.75 9.16
CA ALA A 61 -1.88 2.09 8.88
C ALA A 61 -3.01 2.04 7.88
N GLU A 62 -4.05 2.81 8.16
CA GLU A 62 -5.16 2.95 7.21
C GLU A 62 -4.64 3.48 5.88
N SER A 63 -5.02 2.78 4.81
CA SER A 63 -4.79 3.20 3.44
C SER A 63 -6.03 3.86 2.86
N ARG A 64 -5.81 4.91 2.09
CA ARG A 64 -6.82 5.62 1.31
C ARG A 64 -6.76 5.13 -0.12
N LEU A 65 -7.77 4.38 -0.55
CA LEU A 65 -7.93 4.05 -1.97
C LEU A 65 -8.48 5.27 -2.71
N LEU A 66 -7.73 5.76 -3.70
CA LEU A 66 -8.01 7.00 -4.43
C LEU A 66 -8.65 6.74 -5.79
N GLU A 67 -8.18 5.72 -6.50
CA GLU A 67 -8.54 5.41 -7.88
C GLU A 67 -8.51 3.91 -8.13
N VAL A 68 -9.41 3.43 -8.98
CA VAL A 68 -9.44 2.06 -9.51
C VAL A 68 -9.66 2.16 -11.02
N ASN A 69 -8.73 1.63 -11.83
CA ASN A 69 -8.78 1.65 -13.29
C ASN A 69 -9.03 3.06 -13.90
N GLY A 70 -8.41 4.11 -13.36
CA GLY A 70 -8.67 5.48 -13.83
C GLY A 70 -9.93 6.12 -13.25
N ILE A 71 -10.82 5.35 -12.62
CA ILE A 71 -12.08 5.81 -12.03
C ILE A 71 -11.80 6.32 -10.61
N LYS A 72 -12.11 7.60 -10.38
CA LYS A 72 -11.81 8.31 -9.13
C LYS A 72 -12.97 8.24 -8.11
N GLY A 73 -12.63 8.36 -6.82
CA GLY A 73 -13.61 8.66 -5.77
C GLY A 73 -14.43 9.94 -6.05
N GLY A 74 -15.69 10.02 -5.61
CA GLY A 74 -16.48 11.27 -5.69
C GLY A 74 -16.19 12.17 -4.47
N TYR A 75 -16.42 13.48 -4.39
CA TYR A 75 -17.03 14.47 -5.28
C TYR A 75 -16.06 15.65 -5.54
N ASN A 76 -15.82 15.94 -6.81
CA ASN A 76 -15.16 17.12 -7.40
C ASN A 76 -13.67 17.41 -7.09
N ARG A 77 -12.90 17.43 -8.20
CA ARG A 77 -11.62 18.12 -8.52
C ARG A 77 -10.36 17.26 -8.62
N ASN A 78 -9.50 17.73 -9.53
CA ASN A 78 -8.21 17.21 -10.00
C ASN A 78 -7.38 16.47 -8.94
N ILE A 79 -6.73 15.39 -9.40
CA ILE A 79 -5.71 14.64 -8.63
C ILE A 79 -4.47 15.52 -8.51
N SER A 80 -4.52 16.52 -7.64
CA SER A 80 -3.33 17.25 -7.20
C SER A 80 -3.07 17.01 -5.70
N VAL A 81 -4.12 16.78 -4.91
CA VAL A 81 -4.10 16.14 -3.58
C VAL A 81 -5.48 15.48 -3.39
N GLY A 82 -5.61 14.18 -3.68
CA GLY A 82 -6.89 13.54 -4.08
C GLY A 82 -7.96 13.34 -2.99
N LYS A 83 -9.24 13.44 -3.39
CA LYS A 83 -10.40 12.87 -2.69
C LYS A 83 -10.54 11.37 -3.02
N MET A 84 -11.13 10.60 -2.10
CA MET A 84 -10.95 9.16 -1.91
C MET A 84 -12.26 8.37 -2.12
N PHE A 85 -12.20 7.04 -2.24
CA PHE A 85 -13.36 6.18 -1.98
C PHE A 85 -13.72 6.08 -0.50
N ASN A 86 -12.80 6.50 0.37
CA ASN A 86 -12.93 6.54 1.82
C ASN A 86 -13.80 7.74 2.27
N SER A 87 -15.11 7.66 2.06
CA SER A 87 -16.08 8.76 2.24
C SER A 87 -16.99 8.55 3.46
N THR A 88 -16.44 8.04 4.55
CA THR A 88 -17.20 7.79 5.78
C THR A 88 -16.54 8.56 6.94
N LEU A 89 -17.31 8.94 7.98
CA LEU A 89 -16.75 9.61 9.17
C LEU A 89 -15.76 8.71 9.94
N ASP A 90 -15.91 7.39 9.80
CA ASP A 90 -15.10 6.33 10.42
C ASP A 90 -13.97 5.81 9.52
N GLY A 91 -13.76 6.38 8.33
CA GLY A 91 -12.65 6.00 7.47
C GLY A 91 -12.79 4.63 6.79
N SER A 92 -14.00 4.04 6.76
CA SER A 92 -14.27 2.71 6.21
C SER A 92 -14.30 2.70 4.66
N LEU A 93 -13.90 1.56 4.11
CA LEU A 93 -13.85 1.30 2.68
C LEU A 93 -14.63 0.02 2.42
N GLU A 94 -15.67 0.11 1.59
CA GLU A 94 -16.36 -1.05 1.01
C GLU A 94 -16.73 -0.71 -0.43
N ILE A 95 -16.00 -1.31 -1.37
CA ILE A 95 -16.20 -1.10 -2.81
C ILE A 95 -16.42 -2.44 -3.46
N TYR A 96 -17.43 -2.52 -4.30
CA TYR A 96 -17.57 -3.64 -5.22
C TYR A 96 -16.96 -3.30 -6.58
N THR A 97 -16.08 -4.17 -7.07
CA THR A 97 -15.57 -4.17 -8.46
C THR A 97 -15.82 -5.51 -9.18
N VAL A 98 -15.57 -5.55 -10.49
CA VAL A 98 -15.55 -6.79 -11.30
C VAL A 98 -14.23 -7.53 -11.12
N GLN A 99 -14.17 -8.80 -11.52
CA GLN A 99 -12.91 -9.56 -11.56
C GLN A 99 -11.96 -9.07 -12.67
N GLY A 100 -10.70 -9.49 -12.58
CA GLY A 100 -9.66 -9.25 -13.58
C GLY A 100 -8.57 -8.28 -13.12
N LEU A 101 -7.73 -7.86 -14.07
CA LEU A 101 -6.61 -6.96 -13.80
C LEU A 101 -7.11 -5.55 -13.49
N HIS A 102 -6.79 -5.07 -12.29
CA HIS A 102 -7.10 -3.72 -11.83
C HIS A 102 -5.83 -2.94 -11.56
N GLU A 103 -5.81 -1.67 -11.94
CA GLU A 103 -4.82 -0.70 -11.49
C GLU A 103 -5.41 0.13 -10.35
N LEU A 104 -4.76 0.13 -9.20
CA LEU A 104 -5.16 0.84 -7.99
C LEU A 104 -4.19 1.98 -7.71
N LEU A 105 -4.72 3.06 -7.14
CA LEU A 105 -3.91 4.15 -6.57
C LEU A 105 -4.22 4.26 -5.08
N ALA A 106 -3.26 3.93 -4.22
CA ALA A 106 -3.40 4.03 -2.77
C ALA A 106 -2.51 5.13 -2.19
N HIS A 107 -2.92 5.70 -1.06
CA HIS A 107 -2.14 6.70 -0.32
C HIS A 107 -2.31 6.52 1.18
N HIS A 108 -1.33 6.95 1.96
CA HIS A 108 -1.40 6.89 3.42
C HIS A 108 -2.40 7.90 4.00
N ALA A 109 -3.11 7.53 5.07
CA ALA A 109 -4.11 8.40 5.68
C ALA A 109 -3.57 9.66 6.39
N LEU A 110 -2.32 9.65 6.85
CA LEU A 110 -1.76 10.76 7.63
C LEU A 110 -1.13 11.83 6.72
N ARG A 111 -1.49 13.10 6.97
CA ARG A 111 -0.93 14.28 6.29
C ARG A 111 0.55 14.55 6.62
N THR A 112 1.10 13.86 7.60
CA THR A 112 2.42 14.15 8.19
C THR A 112 3.56 13.30 7.60
N SER A 113 3.27 12.29 6.79
CA SER A 113 4.29 11.50 6.11
C SER A 113 4.60 12.08 4.73
N HIS A 114 5.88 12.16 4.37
CA HIS A 114 6.32 12.27 2.97
C HIS A 114 6.07 10.95 2.23
N SER A 115 4.80 10.56 2.12
CA SER A 115 4.36 9.37 1.40
C SER A 115 3.70 9.82 0.09
N PHE A 116 4.25 9.38 -1.03
CA PHE A 116 3.64 9.60 -2.34
C PHE A 116 2.56 8.54 -2.57
N PRO A 117 1.45 8.87 -3.26
CA PRO A 117 0.50 7.86 -3.70
C PRO A 117 1.20 6.79 -4.54
N GLU A 118 0.90 5.53 -4.28
CA GLU A 118 1.47 4.39 -4.99
C GLU A 118 0.43 3.82 -5.96
N ARG A 119 0.80 3.75 -7.24
CA ARG A 119 -0.01 3.17 -8.31
C ARG A 119 0.51 1.77 -8.61
N PHE A 120 -0.37 0.78 -8.57
CA PHE A 120 0.01 -0.62 -8.72
C PHE A 120 -1.10 -1.46 -9.33
N LYS A 121 -0.76 -2.64 -9.83
CA LYS A 121 -1.70 -3.55 -10.48
C LYS A 121 -1.91 -4.81 -9.66
N VAL A 122 -3.17 -5.24 -9.53
CA VAL A 122 -3.58 -6.47 -8.88
C VAL A 122 -4.58 -7.21 -9.76
N ASN A 123 -4.46 -8.53 -9.84
CA ASN A 123 -5.46 -9.35 -10.49
C ASN A 123 -6.47 -9.81 -9.43
N LEU A 124 -7.71 -9.36 -9.56
CA LEU A 124 -8.78 -9.61 -8.60
C LEU A 124 -9.65 -10.78 -9.06
N LEU A 125 -10.03 -11.66 -8.13
CA LEU A 125 -10.81 -12.87 -8.41
C LEU A 125 -12.27 -12.70 -7.98
N ALA A 126 -13.20 -13.15 -8.82
CA ALA A 126 -14.62 -13.17 -8.52
C ALA A 126 -14.92 -13.96 -7.23
N GLY A 127 -15.78 -13.41 -6.37
CA GLY A 127 -16.15 -13.99 -5.07
C GLY A 127 -15.13 -13.75 -3.95
N HIS A 128 -14.00 -13.07 -4.24
CA HIS A 128 -12.98 -12.79 -3.24
C HIS A 128 -13.20 -11.44 -2.55
N THR A 129 -12.74 -11.37 -1.31
CA THR A 129 -12.65 -10.13 -0.53
C THR A 129 -11.19 -9.77 -0.32
N TYR A 130 -10.84 -8.51 -0.61
CA TYR A 130 -9.49 -8.00 -0.48
C TYR A 130 -9.42 -6.87 0.52
N HIS A 131 -8.56 -7.01 1.52
CA HIS A 131 -8.13 -5.92 2.37
C HIS A 131 -7.11 -5.03 1.64
N ILE A 132 -7.38 -3.73 1.59
CA ILE A 132 -6.50 -2.66 1.08
C ILE A 132 -6.03 -1.84 2.26
N GLY A 133 -4.79 -2.10 2.68
CA GLY A 133 -4.17 -1.48 3.84
C GLY A 133 -2.77 -1.00 3.54
N GLY A 134 -2.00 -0.78 4.60
CA GLY A 134 -0.60 -0.42 4.49
C GLY A 134 0.09 -0.53 5.84
N PHE A 135 1.41 -0.49 5.82
CA PHE A 135 2.20 -0.44 7.04
C PHE A 135 3.07 0.80 7.04
N VAL A 136 3.29 1.35 8.22
CA VAL A 136 4.29 2.38 8.47
C VAL A 136 5.39 1.84 9.35
N VAL A 137 6.62 2.23 9.04
CA VAL A 137 7.77 2.02 9.91
C VAL A 137 8.54 3.33 10.02
N LYS A 138 8.92 3.66 11.26
CA LYS A 138 9.69 4.86 11.56
C LYS A 138 11.13 4.68 11.08
N GLN A 139 11.68 5.67 10.38
CA GLN A 139 13.06 5.65 9.91
C GLN A 139 13.96 6.57 10.76
N GLY A 140 14.78 5.98 11.64
CA GLY A 140 15.81 6.69 12.40
C GLY A 140 15.36 7.26 13.76
N GLU A 141 16.33 7.81 14.50
CA GLU A 141 16.16 8.28 15.89
C GLU A 141 15.37 9.61 15.97
N GLU A 142 15.54 10.53 15.02
CA GLU A 142 15.00 11.90 15.08
C GLU A 142 13.51 12.08 14.66
N ASN A 143 12.66 11.08 14.89
CA ASN A 143 11.18 11.23 14.93
C ASN A 143 10.41 11.79 13.70
N THR A 144 11.02 12.06 12.55
CA THR A 144 10.35 12.85 11.49
C THR A 144 10.10 12.14 10.16
N LEU A 145 10.72 10.99 9.91
CA LEU A 145 10.58 10.26 8.64
C LEU A 145 9.92 8.90 8.84
N TYR A 146 8.81 8.68 8.14
CA TYR A 146 8.11 7.39 8.10
C TYR A 146 8.17 6.83 6.69
N ARG A 147 8.50 5.54 6.60
CA ARG A 147 8.32 4.77 5.37
C ARG A 147 6.95 4.12 5.44
N TRP A 148 6.10 4.45 4.48
CA TRP A 148 4.80 3.83 4.28
C TRP A 148 4.83 2.98 3.02
N PHE A 149 4.11 1.85 3.05
CA PHE A 149 3.85 1.09 1.84
C PHE A 149 2.45 0.44 1.86
N PRO A 150 1.79 0.35 0.69
CA PRO A 150 0.49 -0.31 0.56
C PRO A 150 0.62 -1.83 0.58
N VAL A 151 -0.43 -2.48 1.08
CA VAL A 151 -0.61 -3.93 1.02
C VAL A 151 -2.01 -4.26 0.51
N VAL A 152 -2.11 -5.27 -0.35
CA VAL A 152 -3.36 -5.94 -0.69
C VAL A 152 -3.29 -7.38 -0.20
N TYR A 153 -4.23 -7.72 0.66
CA TYR A 153 -4.35 -9.05 1.24
C TYR A 153 -5.69 -9.67 0.83
N ASP A 154 -5.64 -10.87 0.27
CA ASP A 154 -6.81 -11.66 -0.06
C ASP A 154 -7.31 -12.33 1.22
N LEU A 155 -8.42 -11.83 1.75
CA LEU A 155 -9.04 -12.34 2.98
C LEU A 155 -9.67 -13.72 2.76
N THR A 156 -10.08 -14.03 1.53
CA THR A 156 -10.65 -15.33 1.17
C THR A 156 -9.57 -16.41 1.18
N ASP A 157 -8.44 -16.16 0.54
CA ASP A 157 -7.35 -17.14 0.41
C ASP A 157 -6.27 -17.04 1.49
N ASN A 158 -6.37 -16.05 2.38
CA ASN A 158 -5.37 -15.75 3.41
C ASN A 158 -3.95 -15.55 2.86
N LYS A 159 -3.81 -14.72 1.82
CA LYS A 159 -2.51 -14.46 1.19
C LYS A 159 -2.30 -13.00 0.84
N VAL A 160 -1.06 -12.53 0.95
CA VAL A 160 -0.67 -11.23 0.41
C VAL A 160 -0.58 -11.35 -1.11
N VAL A 161 -1.39 -10.57 -1.82
CA VAL A 161 -1.37 -10.53 -3.31
C VAL A 161 -0.54 -9.37 -3.83
N TYR A 162 -0.29 -8.36 -2.99
CA TYR A 162 0.59 -7.25 -3.32
C TYR A 162 1.14 -6.59 -2.06
N ALA A 163 2.42 -6.23 -2.09
CA ALA A 163 3.05 -5.34 -1.12
C ALA A 163 4.02 -4.41 -1.87
N GLY A 164 3.76 -3.12 -1.79
CA GLY A 164 4.59 -2.08 -2.41
C GLY A 164 5.77 -1.70 -1.53
N ASP A 165 6.75 -1.00 -2.09
CA ASP A 165 7.80 -0.29 -1.31
C ASP A 165 8.46 0.77 -2.18
N SER A 166 7.63 1.56 -2.88
CA SER A 166 8.10 2.59 -3.81
C SER A 166 9.03 3.60 -3.11
N ALA A 167 8.82 3.87 -1.82
CA ALA A 167 9.66 4.74 -1.02
C ALA A 167 11.12 4.25 -0.94
N PHE A 168 11.34 2.95 -0.73
CA PHE A 168 12.69 2.36 -0.78
C PHE A 168 13.32 2.56 -2.16
N GLN A 169 12.57 2.26 -3.23
CA GLN A 169 13.05 2.42 -4.59
C GLN A 169 13.42 3.87 -4.93
N VAL A 170 12.61 4.85 -4.50
CA VAL A 170 12.90 6.28 -4.71
C VAL A 170 14.18 6.68 -3.97
N HIS A 171 14.29 6.32 -2.69
CA HIS A 171 15.47 6.63 -1.88
C HIS A 171 16.76 6.05 -2.47
N MET A 172 16.73 4.76 -2.84
CA MET A 172 17.88 4.08 -3.44
C MET A 172 18.27 4.62 -4.81
N ASN A 173 17.28 5.02 -5.63
CA ASN A 173 17.57 5.67 -6.91
C ASN A 173 18.26 7.03 -6.71
N LEU A 174 17.86 7.81 -5.71
CA LEU A 174 18.50 9.08 -5.39
C LEU A 174 19.95 8.87 -4.92
N LEU A 175 20.18 7.90 -4.03
CA LEU A 175 21.53 7.54 -3.58
C LEU A 175 22.44 7.12 -4.73
N CYS A 176 21.98 6.18 -5.58
CA CYS A 176 22.75 5.73 -6.74
C CYS A 176 23.10 6.88 -7.69
N ARG A 177 22.13 7.75 -8.01
CA ARG A 177 22.35 8.88 -8.92
C ARG A 177 23.24 9.97 -8.33
N SER A 178 23.25 10.14 -7.02
CA SER A 178 24.11 11.14 -6.37
C SER A 178 25.60 10.85 -6.55
N GLY A 179 25.99 9.56 -6.58
CA GLY A 179 27.36 9.15 -6.90
C GLY A 179 27.63 9.03 -8.41
N HIS A 180 26.58 8.82 -9.21
CA HIS A 180 26.70 8.37 -10.60
C HIS A 180 25.58 8.93 -11.53
N PRO A 181 25.50 10.26 -11.77
CA PRO A 181 24.38 10.89 -12.48
C PRO A 181 24.15 10.36 -13.91
N GLN A 182 25.25 10.01 -14.60
CA GLN A 182 25.26 9.49 -15.98
C GLN A 182 24.73 8.05 -16.10
N TYR A 183 24.53 7.35 -14.98
CA TYR A 183 24.10 5.95 -14.93
C TYR A 183 22.61 5.79 -14.62
N GLY A 184 21.77 6.76 -14.99
CA GLY A 184 20.33 6.76 -14.73
C GLY A 184 19.59 5.45 -15.05
N PRO A 185 19.77 4.85 -16.24
CA PRO A 185 19.19 3.55 -16.60
C PRO A 185 19.72 2.39 -15.76
N PHE A 186 21.04 2.35 -15.52
CA PHE A 186 21.69 1.35 -14.69
C PHE A 186 21.16 1.42 -13.25
N CYS A 187 21.13 2.61 -12.64
CA CYS A 187 20.59 2.83 -11.29
C CYS A 187 19.14 2.34 -11.19
N LYS A 188 18.29 2.66 -12.19
CA LYS A 188 16.90 2.21 -12.20
C LYS A 188 16.78 0.69 -12.22
N CYS A 189 17.59 0.01 -13.05
CA CYS A 189 17.62 -1.44 -13.13
C CYS A 189 18.16 -2.07 -11.84
N MET A 190 19.32 -1.62 -11.36
CA MET A 190 19.97 -2.11 -10.15
C MET A 190 19.05 -1.99 -8.93
N VAL A 191 18.43 -0.83 -8.73
CA VAL A 191 17.50 -0.63 -7.61
C VAL A 191 16.25 -1.49 -7.77
N GLY A 192 15.78 -1.72 -9.00
CA GLY A 192 14.70 -2.67 -9.28
C GLY A 192 15.05 -4.09 -8.82
N GLU A 193 16.24 -4.57 -9.17
CA GLU A 193 16.76 -5.88 -8.75
C GLU A 193 16.95 -6.01 -7.24
N ILE A 194 17.44 -4.96 -6.59
CA ILE A 194 17.59 -4.91 -5.13
C ILE A 194 16.20 -4.99 -4.47
N ASN A 195 15.25 -4.17 -4.94
CA ASN A 195 13.92 -4.09 -4.36
C ASN A 195 13.12 -5.40 -4.50
N SER A 196 13.31 -6.14 -5.60
CA SER A 196 12.62 -7.41 -5.86
C SER A 196 13.21 -8.60 -5.10
N LYS A 197 14.48 -8.52 -4.69
CA LYS A 197 15.19 -9.64 -4.04
C LYS A 197 15.30 -9.51 -2.53
N MET A 198 15.18 -8.31 -1.98
CA MET A 198 15.24 -8.08 -0.54
C MET A 198 13.85 -8.18 0.11
N SER A 199 13.79 -8.84 1.26
CA SER A 199 12.68 -8.74 2.20
C SER A 199 12.55 -7.32 2.76
N PHE A 200 11.40 -6.99 3.37
CA PHE A 200 11.20 -5.71 4.04
C PHE A 200 12.21 -5.47 5.17
N LYS A 201 12.53 -6.52 5.92
CA LYS A 201 13.54 -6.50 6.97
C LYS A 201 14.94 -6.24 6.42
N GLU A 202 15.36 -6.98 5.39
CA GLU A 202 16.67 -6.74 4.74
C GLU A 202 16.78 -5.30 4.22
N LYS A 203 15.69 -4.71 3.69
CA LYS A 203 15.68 -3.31 3.24
C LYS A 203 15.84 -2.32 4.39
N GLU A 204 15.20 -2.60 5.52
CA GLU A 204 15.32 -1.79 6.73
C GLU A 204 16.75 -1.85 7.29
N ASP A 205 17.29 -3.05 7.46
CA ASP A 205 18.66 -3.27 7.93
C ASP A 205 19.67 -2.56 7.03
N TYR A 206 19.48 -2.61 5.71
CA TYR A 206 20.32 -1.92 4.74
C TYR A 206 20.24 -0.39 4.88
N ILE A 207 19.04 0.18 5.02
CA ILE A 207 18.87 1.63 5.25
C ILE A 207 19.53 2.06 6.55
N LEU A 208 19.39 1.28 7.63
CA LEU A 208 19.97 1.59 8.93
C LEU A 208 21.50 1.43 8.91
N GLY A 209 22.03 0.40 8.26
CA GLY A 209 23.47 0.19 8.08
C GLY A 209 24.14 1.33 7.31
N LEU A 210 23.51 1.80 6.22
CA LEU A 210 23.98 2.99 5.50
C LEU A 210 24.07 4.23 6.40
N LYS A 211 23.10 4.44 7.30
CA LYS A 211 23.13 5.56 8.26
C LYS A 211 24.23 5.42 9.31
N ALA A 212 24.55 4.19 9.72
CA ALA A 212 25.62 3.90 10.66
C ALA A 212 27.02 3.94 10.03
N GLY A 213 27.14 4.14 8.71
CA GLY A 213 28.41 4.01 7.99
C GLY A 213 28.89 2.57 7.86
N GLU A 214 28.02 1.60 8.17
CA GLU A 214 28.31 0.17 8.11
C GLU A 214 27.74 -0.41 6.81
N ASN A 215 28.63 -0.72 5.87
CA ASN A 215 28.26 -1.47 4.65
C ASN A 215 28.09 -2.96 4.96
N GLN A 216 27.15 -3.33 5.83
CA GLN A 216 26.84 -4.73 6.11
C GLN A 216 25.82 -5.28 5.12
N ILE A 217 26.20 -5.40 3.84
CA ILE A 217 25.52 -6.35 2.95
C ILE A 217 26.12 -7.73 3.26
N ASN A 218 25.36 -8.60 3.91
CA ASN A 218 25.79 -9.98 4.15
C ASN A 218 26.19 -10.65 2.82
N GLU A 219 27.29 -11.41 2.77
CA GLU A 219 27.78 -12.11 1.57
C GLU A 219 26.69 -12.90 0.82
N LYS A 220 25.72 -13.48 1.55
CA LYS A 220 24.59 -14.20 0.96
C LYS A 220 23.66 -13.26 0.18
N LEU A 221 23.39 -12.08 0.72
CA LEU A 221 22.63 -11.03 0.03
C LEU A 221 23.45 -10.48 -1.15
N LEU A 222 24.75 -10.24 -0.96
CA LEU A 222 25.64 -9.76 -2.01
C LEU A 222 25.61 -10.71 -3.23
N LYS A 223 25.82 -12.01 -3.02
CA LYS A 223 25.76 -13.01 -4.10
C LYS A 223 24.43 -13.03 -4.85
N ARG A 224 23.30 -12.90 -4.15
CA ARG A 224 21.95 -12.83 -4.76
C ARG A 224 21.78 -11.58 -5.62
N LEU A 225 22.33 -10.45 -5.15
CA LEU A 225 22.26 -9.17 -5.85
C LEU A 225 23.18 -9.12 -7.06
N THR A 226 24.44 -9.59 -6.95
CA THR A 226 25.44 -9.52 -8.03
C THR A 226 24.94 -10.16 -9.34
N ALA A 227 24.26 -11.31 -9.25
CA ALA A 227 23.71 -11.99 -10.43
C ALA A 227 22.61 -11.19 -11.15
N GLY A 228 21.80 -10.42 -10.41
CA GLY A 228 20.79 -9.52 -11.00
C GLY A 228 21.41 -8.25 -11.56
N ILE A 229 22.29 -7.62 -10.78
CA ILE A 229 22.92 -6.35 -11.12
C ILE A 229 23.81 -6.48 -12.38
N ALA A 230 24.43 -7.64 -12.60
CA ALA A 230 25.21 -7.91 -13.81
C ALA A 230 24.38 -7.74 -15.10
N GLN A 231 23.06 -7.97 -15.04
CA GLN A 231 22.15 -7.80 -16.18
C GLN A 231 21.85 -6.32 -16.48
N CYS A 232 22.12 -5.44 -15.53
CA CYS A 232 21.91 -4.00 -15.65
C CYS A 232 23.07 -3.27 -16.33
N LEU A 233 24.23 -3.92 -16.47
CA LEU A 233 25.40 -3.32 -17.11
C LEU A 233 25.11 -3.07 -18.61
N PRO A 234 25.54 -1.91 -19.14
CA PRO A 234 25.46 -1.68 -20.59
C PRO A 234 26.29 -2.75 -21.31
N LYS A 235 25.69 -3.32 -22.36
CA LYS A 235 26.36 -4.29 -23.25
C LYS A 235 27.30 -3.59 -24.22
#